data_AF-A0A1I3WBM1-F1
#
_entry.id   AF-A0A1I3WBM1-F1
#
_cell.length_a   1.000
_cell.length_b   1.000
_cell.length_c   1.000
_cell.angle_alpha   90.00
_cell.angle_beta   90.00
_cell.angle_gamma   90.00
#
_symmetry.space_group_name_H-M   'P 1'
#
loop_
_entity.id
_entity.type
_entity.pdbx_description
1 polymer ?
#
loop_
_entity_poly.entity_id
_entity_poly.type
_entity_poly.pdbx_seq_one_letter_code
_entity_poly.pdbx_strand_id
1 'polypeptide(L)' 'MNQQAFEKMGSFRQKVIRCVYEEKKSVYETAIACGCTAEKVKRVMKKWKALSRNEMETLPLKDDQ' A
#
# COMPACT_ATOMS: atom_id res chain seq x y z
N MET A 1 -8.82 -1.00 9.27
CA MET A 1 -7.61 -1.73 8.81
C MET A 1 -7.70 -3.16 9.33
N ASN A 2 -7.58 -4.17 8.46
CA ASN A 2 -7.63 -5.56 8.90
C ASN A 2 -6.29 -5.94 9.57
N GLN A 3 -6.24 -5.81 10.90
CA GLN A 3 -5.00 -5.91 11.69
C GLN A 3 -4.35 -7.30 11.59
N GLN A 4 -5.15 -8.38 11.59
CA GLN A 4 -4.63 -9.75 11.41
C GLN A 4 -3.95 -9.95 10.04
N ALA A 5 -4.49 -9.37 8.97
CA ALA A 5 -3.86 -9.43 7.66
C ALA A 5 -2.59 -8.57 7.59
N PHE A 6 -2.56 -7.44 8.31
CA PHE A 6 -1.38 -6.58 8.44
C PHE A 6 -0.24 -7.29 9.16
N GLU A 7 -0.51 -7.93 10.30
CA GLU A 7 0.49 -8.60 11.13
C GLU A 7 1.10 -9.83 10.44
N LYS A 8 0.33 -10.51 9.59
CA LYS A 8 0.81 -11.64 8.76
C LYS A 8 1.62 -11.21 7.54
N MET A 9 1.69 -9.91 7.22
CA MET A 9 2.53 -9.42 6.13
C MET A 9 3.97 -9.22 6.60
N GLY A 10 4.92 -9.56 5.72
CA GLY A 10 6.32 -9.24 5.96
C GLY A 10 6.56 -7.74 6.10
N SER A 11 7.59 -7.37 6.86
CA SER A 11 7.90 -5.99 7.29
C SER A 11 7.97 -4.98 6.12
N PHE A 12 8.43 -5.42 4.94
CA PHE A 12 8.42 -4.59 3.74
C PHE A 12 7.00 -4.16 3.32
N ARG A 13 6.05 -5.09 3.27
CA ARG A 13 4.68 -4.80 2.85
C ARG A 13 3.96 -3.95 3.89
N GLN A 14 4.19 -4.22 5.17
CA GLN A 14 3.68 -3.39 6.27
C GLN A 14 4.15 -1.94 6.13
N LYS A 15 5.44 -1.73 5.84
CA LYS A 15 6.00 -0.39 5.61
C LYS A 15 5.31 0.32 4.44
N VAL A 16 5.13 -0.36 3.30
CA VAL A 16 4.42 0.20 2.14
C VAL A 16 2.99 0.62 2.49
N ILE A 17 2.24 -0.24 3.18
CA ILE A 17 0.86 0.06 3.57
C ILE A 17 0.80 1.21 4.57
N ARG A 18 1.72 1.27 5.54
CA ARG A 18 1.86 2.42 6.46
C ARG A 18 2.11 3.72 5.71
N CYS A 19 3.08 3.76 4.79
CA CYS A 19 3.39 4.97 4.02
C CYS A 19 2.17 5.45 3.20
N VAL A 20 1.42 4.53 2.60
CA VAL A 20 0.27 4.91 1.77
C VAL A 20 -0.94 5.32 2.62
N TYR A 21 -1.26 4.60 3.69
CA TYR A 21 -2.52 4.79 4.42
C TYR A 21 -2.37 5.71 5.64
N GLU A 22 -1.26 5.62 6.38
CA GLU A 22 -1.01 6.47 7.55
C GLU A 22 -0.41 7.82 7.11
N GLU A 23 0.61 7.80 6.26
CA GLU A 23 1.28 9.04 5.81
C GLU A 23 0.60 9.66 4.56
N LYS A 24 -0.39 8.97 3.96
CA LYS A 24 -1.08 9.41 2.73
C LYS A 24 -0.15 9.74 1.56
N LYS A 25 1.03 9.12 1.52
CA LYS A 25 2.03 9.33 0.47
C LYS A 25 1.58 8.71 -0.85
N SER A 26 1.99 9.33 -1.95
CA SER A 26 1.78 8.78 -3.29
C SER A 26 2.57 7.50 -3.53
N VAL A 27 2.22 6.76 -4.58
CA VAL A 27 2.91 5.53 -4.98
C VAL A 27 4.39 5.79 -5.23
N TYR A 28 4.70 6.88 -5.91
CA TYR A 28 6.06 7.28 -6.26
C TYR A 28 6.88 7.66 -5.02
N GLU A 29 6.33 8.48 -4.12
CA GLU A 29 6.98 8.82 -2.85
C GLU A 29 7.23 7.58 -1.98
N THR A 30 6.26 6.66 -1.93
CA THR A 30 6.40 5.40 -1.21
C THR A 30 7.47 4.51 -1.85
N ALA A 31 7.56 4.49 -3.17
CA ALA A 31 8.57 3.74 -3.92
C ALA A 31 9.98 4.26 -3.58
N ILE A 32 10.17 5.58 -3.54
CA ILE A 32 11.42 6.24 -3.14
C ILE A 32 11.76 5.90 -1.67
N ALA A 33 10.81 6.08 -0.74
CA ALA A 33 11.03 5.82 0.69
C ALA A 33 11.31 4.34 1.02
N CYS A 34 10.81 3.41 0.19
CA CYS A 34 11.03 1.98 0.33
C CYS A 34 12.19 1.44 -0.53
N GLY A 35 12.84 2.29 -1.33
CA GLY A 35 13.92 1.88 -2.25
C GLY A 35 13.47 0.81 -3.26
N CYS A 36 12.27 0.97 -3.83
CA CYS A 36 11.67 -0.01 -4.74
C CYS A 36 10.97 0.66 -5.92
N THR A 37 10.44 -0.12 -6.86
CA THR A 37 9.72 0.42 -8.02
C THR A 37 8.25 0.73 -7.70
N ALA A 38 7.70 1.75 -8.37
CA ALA A 38 6.27 2.09 -8.27
C ALA A 38 5.37 0.89 -8.60
N GLU A 39 5.74 0.05 -9.57
CA GLU A 39 5.02 -1.18 -9.89
C GLU A 39 4.96 -2.17 -8.71
N LYS A 40 6.04 -2.28 -7.93
CA LYS A 40 6.09 -3.16 -6.77
C LYS A 40 5.15 -2.66 -5.67
N VAL A 41 5.09 -1.33 -5.48
CA VAL A 41 4.12 -0.68 -4.59
C VAL A 41 2.69 -0.90 -5.07
N LYS A 42 2.39 -0.69 -6.36
CA LYS A 42 1.07 -0.95 -6.96
C LYS A 42 0.64 -2.41 -6.75
N ARG A 43 1.55 -3.39 -6.89
CA ARG A 43 1.26 -4.82 -6.62
C ARG A 43 0.96 -5.12 -5.14
N VAL A 44 1.73 -4.55 -4.21
CA VAL A 44 1.49 -4.70 -2.77
C VAL A 44 0.13 -4.13 -2.42
N MET A 45 -0.19 -2.94 -2.91
CA MET A 45 -1.49 -2.31 -2.71
C MET A 45 -2.64 -3.11 -3.32
N LYS A 46 -2.48 -3.65 -4.53
CA LYS A 46 -3.51 -4.48 -5.17
C LYS A 46 -3.77 -5.75 -4.35
N LYS A 47 -2.72 -6.41 -3.85
CA LYS A 47 -2.84 -7.61 -3.00
C LYS A 47 -3.44 -7.27 -1.64
N TRP A 48 -3.07 -6.15 -1.04
CA TRP A 48 -3.69 -5.63 0.18
C TRP A 48 -5.16 -5.32 -0.02
N LYS A 49 -5.51 -4.64 -1.11
CA LYS A 49 -6.90 -4.33 -1.48
C LYS A 49 -7.70 -5.60 -1.70
N ALA A 50 -7.14 -6.65 -2.29
CA ALA A 50 -7.82 -7.94 -2.43
C ALA A 50 -8.12 -8.60 -1.07
N LEU A 51 -7.18 -8.52 -0.12
CA LEU A 51 -7.39 -9.02 1.25
C LEU A 51 -8.38 -8.14 2.04
N SER A 52 -8.41 -6.85 1.74
CA SER A 52 -9.28 -5.86 2.38
C SER A 52 -10.60 -5.62 1.64
N ARG A 53 -10.83 -6.25 0.47
CA ARG A 53 -12.03 -6.07 -0.38
C ARG A 53 -13.29 -6.65 0.26
N ASN A 54 -13.16 -7.24 1.45
CA ASN A 54 -14.28 -7.54 2.32
C ASN A 54 -14.78 -6.31 3.10
N GLU A 55 -14.09 -5.14 3.06
CA GLU A 55 -14.51 -3.98 3.87
C GLU A 55 -14.49 -2.59 3.22
N MET A 56 -13.58 -2.17 2.34
CA MET A 56 -13.67 -0.77 1.82
C MET A 56 -13.11 -0.54 0.42
N GLU A 57 -13.96 0.03 -0.43
CA GLU A 57 -13.61 0.68 -1.68
C GLU A 57 -12.89 2.02 -1.44
N THR A 58 -12.14 2.43 -2.47
CA THR A 58 -11.58 3.76 -2.72
C THR A 58 -10.37 4.23 -1.88
N LEU A 59 -9.19 4.12 -2.49
CA LEU A 59 -8.24 5.24 -2.51
C LEU A 59 -8.04 5.63 -3.98
N PRO A 60 -8.18 6.90 -4.34
CA PRO A 60 -7.91 7.35 -5.70
C PRO A 60 -6.41 7.19 -5.95
N LEU A 61 -6.06 6.31 -6.88
CA LEU A 61 -4.72 6.30 -7.48
C LEU A 61 -4.62 7.59 -8.30
N LYS A 62 -4.25 8.70 -7.66
CA LYS A 62 -3.80 9.88 -8.39
C LYS A 62 -2.44 9.52 -9.00
N ASP A 63 -2.48 8.96 -10.21
CA ASP A 63 -1.39 9.08 -11.18
C ASP A 63 -1.40 10.58 -11.58
N ASP A 64 -0.71 11.40 -10.78
CA ASP A 64 -0.45 12.80 -11.13
C ASP A 64 0.97 12.85 -11.71
N GLN A 65 0.99 13.01 -13.04
CA GLN A 65 2.07 13.40 -13.97
C GLN A 65 3.47 12.75 -13.88
#